data_AF-A0A022MKW9-F1
#
_entry.id   AF-A0A022MKW9-F1
#
_cell.length_a   1.000
_cell.length_b   1.000
_cell.length_c   1.000
_cell.angle_alpha   90.00
_cell.angle_beta   90.00
_cell.angle_gamma   90.00
#
_symmetry.space_group_name_H-M   'P 1'
#
loop_
_entity.id
_entity.type
_entity.pdbx_description
1 polymer ?
#
loop_
_entity_poly.entity_id
_entity_poly.type
_entity_poly.pdbx_seq_one_letter_code
_entity_poly.pdbx_strand_id
1 'polypeptide(L)'
;QAALACHDLDVLLRATHAVAALSLAAVSGSLEAYAPEVHALRPYPGAARAAAEVRRLLGGPGGTGTGGARRIQDPFGFRAFPQAHGPALDAADALRRVVRTEVNCPSENPLIGADGTTAHHHGGFYAAPLGLALDGLDLALLQTAQLSAARLAALGRPDLTGLPAFLASGPAGSSGTMILEYTANSALAELRACALPASAGHAVLSHGLEEAASFASQAARQTLRAVDAYATVLACELVTAVRALRCFRGAAALRGVRR
;
A
#
# COMPACT_ATOMS: atom_id res chain seq x y z
N GLN A 1 3.99 4.35 -18.86
CA GLN A 1 4.55 3.80 -17.60
C GLN A 1 3.76 4.26 -16.39
N ALA A 2 3.68 5.56 -16.09
CA ALA A 2 2.90 6.07 -14.94
C ALA A 2 1.42 5.62 -14.94
N ALA A 3 0.75 5.65 -16.10
CA ALA A 3 -0.63 5.16 -16.23
C ALA A 3 -0.78 3.66 -15.94
N LEU A 4 0.20 2.83 -16.32
CA LEU A 4 0.22 1.40 -16.03
C LEU A 4 0.42 1.17 -14.52
N ALA A 5 1.39 1.88 -13.92
CA ALA A 5 1.62 1.84 -12.48
C ALA A 5 0.35 2.23 -11.69
N CYS A 6 -0.37 3.27 -12.13
CA CYS A 6 -1.66 3.63 -11.54
C CYS A 6 -2.68 2.50 -11.63
N HIS A 7 -2.82 1.88 -12.81
CA HIS A 7 -3.78 0.81 -13.03
C HIS A 7 -3.52 -0.39 -12.12
N ASP A 8 -2.28 -0.86 -12.06
CA ASP A 8 -1.90 -2.01 -11.24
C ASP A 8 -2.01 -1.70 -9.75
N LEU A 9 -1.57 -0.50 -9.35
CA LEU A 9 -1.66 -0.05 -7.97
C LEU A 9 -3.11 0.07 -7.48
N ASP A 10 -4.06 0.47 -8.33
CA ASP A 10 -5.47 0.55 -7.97
C ASP A 10 -6.04 -0.79 -7.49
N VAL A 11 -5.61 -1.89 -8.13
CA VAL A 11 -5.98 -3.24 -7.71
C VAL A 11 -5.39 -3.54 -6.34
N LEU A 12 -4.11 -3.25 -6.14
CA LEU A 12 -3.40 -3.54 -4.89
C LEU A 12 -3.93 -2.70 -3.73
N LEU A 13 -4.16 -1.40 -3.89
CA LEU A 13 -4.69 -0.52 -2.84
C LEU A 13 -6.08 -0.96 -2.37
N ARG A 14 -6.93 -1.45 -3.28
CA ARG A 14 -8.21 -2.07 -2.92
C ARG A 14 -8.00 -3.37 -2.16
N ALA A 15 -7.17 -4.27 -2.68
CA ALA A 15 -6.84 -5.55 -2.06
C ALA A 15 -6.24 -5.38 -0.64
N THR A 16 -5.49 -4.30 -0.42
CA THR A 16 -4.85 -3.98 0.86
C THR A 16 -5.86 -3.93 2.01
N HIS A 17 -7.05 -3.36 1.80
CA HIS A 17 -8.09 -3.32 2.83
C HIS A 17 -8.58 -4.73 3.20
N ALA A 18 -8.80 -5.58 2.20
CA ALA A 18 -9.22 -6.97 2.41
C ALA A 18 -8.15 -7.77 3.13
N VAL A 19 -6.89 -7.65 2.72
CA VAL A 19 -5.78 -8.33 3.39
C VAL A 19 -5.62 -7.84 4.83
N ALA A 20 -5.62 -6.54 5.08
CA ALA A 20 -5.55 -5.98 6.43
C ALA A 20 -6.74 -6.43 7.31
N ALA A 21 -7.96 -6.50 6.75
CA ALA A 21 -9.13 -7.01 7.45
C ALA A 21 -9.00 -8.50 7.80
N LEU A 22 -8.54 -9.34 6.87
CA LEU A 22 -8.28 -10.77 7.13
C LEU A 22 -7.21 -10.94 8.22
N SER A 23 -6.13 -10.17 8.16
CA SER A 23 -5.07 -10.18 9.16
C SER A 23 -5.59 -9.75 10.53
N LEU A 24 -6.42 -8.70 10.59
CA LEU A 24 -7.04 -8.21 11.82
C LEU A 24 -7.95 -9.28 12.44
N ALA A 25 -8.78 -9.94 11.62
CA ALA A 25 -9.63 -11.04 12.06
C ALA A 25 -8.81 -12.23 12.58
N ALA A 26 -7.71 -12.58 11.91
CA ALA A 26 -6.84 -13.70 12.29
C ALA A 26 -6.17 -13.49 13.65
N VAL A 27 -5.95 -12.24 14.08
CA VAL A 27 -5.41 -11.93 15.41
C VAL A 27 -6.49 -11.58 16.44
N SER A 28 -7.78 -11.65 16.07
CA SER A 28 -8.90 -11.18 16.92
C SER A 28 -8.70 -9.73 17.37
N GLY A 29 -8.31 -8.87 16.42
CA GLY A 29 -8.02 -7.45 16.67
C GLY A 29 -9.27 -6.59 16.86
N SER A 30 -9.07 -5.44 17.49
CA SER A 30 -10.09 -4.46 17.85
C SER A 30 -10.44 -3.53 16.68
N LEU A 31 -11.72 -3.22 16.54
CA LEU A 31 -12.22 -2.21 15.60
C LEU A 31 -12.24 -0.78 16.19
N GLU A 32 -11.86 -0.59 17.46
CA GLU A 32 -11.84 0.74 18.09
C GLU A 32 -10.92 1.72 17.35
N ALA A 33 -9.74 1.24 16.91
CA ALA A 33 -8.79 2.03 16.12
C ALA A 33 -9.35 2.52 14.77
N TYR A 34 -10.43 1.88 14.32
CA TYR A 34 -11.10 2.13 13.06
C TYR A 34 -12.39 2.93 13.27
N ALA A 35 -12.78 3.26 14.50
CA ALA A 35 -14.09 3.86 14.78
C ALA A 35 -14.28 5.21 14.06
N PRO A 36 -15.48 5.54 13.55
CA PRO A 36 -15.76 6.83 12.91
C PRO A 36 -15.34 8.03 13.76
N GLU A 37 -15.54 7.95 15.08
CA GLU A 37 -15.20 8.98 16.06
C GLU A 37 -13.69 9.24 16.10
N VAL A 38 -12.86 8.19 15.99
CA VAL A 38 -11.40 8.32 15.94
C VAL A 38 -10.97 9.09 14.68
N HIS A 39 -11.60 8.80 13.54
CA HIS A 39 -11.28 9.46 12.28
C HIS A 39 -11.91 10.84 12.14
N ALA A 40 -12.97 11.15 12.89
CA ALA A 40 -13.53 12.50 12.98
C ALA A 40 -12.58 13.48 13.69
N LEU A 41 -11.75 13.00 14.63
CA LEU A 41 -10.74 13.85 15.32
C LEU A 41 -9.64 14.37 14.39
N ARG A 42 -9.33 13.63 13.31
CA ARG A 42 -8.34 14.00 12.29
C ARG A 42 -8.90 13.60 10.92
N PRO A 43 -9.71 14.46 10.27
CA PRO A 43 -10.55 14.10 9.13
C PRO A 43 -9.78 14.03 7.81
N TYR A 44 -8.66 13.32 7.78
CA TYR A 44 -7.93 13.02 6.55
C TYR A 44 -8.76 12.02 5.71
N PRO A 45 -9.14 12.37 4.46
CA PRO A 45 -10.07 11.57 3.66
C PRO A 45 -9.58 10.14 3.42
N GLY A 46 -8.31 9.95 3.06
CA GLY A 46 -7.73 8.64 2.83
C GLY A 46 -7.78 7.75 4.08
N ALA A 47 -7.49 8.31 5.25
CA ALA A 47 -7.51 7.55 6.51
C ALA A 47 -8.94 7.15 6.91
N ALA A 48 -9.90 8.08 6.78
CA ALA A 48 -11.31 7.78 7.02
C ALA A 48 -11.84 6.71 6.04
N ARG A 49 -11.45 6.79 4.75
CA ARG A 49 -11.76 5.81 3.71
C ARG A 49 -11.21 4.43 4.06
N ALA A 50 -9.93 4.35 4.43
CA ALA A 50 -9.28 3.09 4.80
C ALA A 50 -9.95 2.44 6.01
N ALA A 51 -10.26 3.24 7.02
CA ALA A 51 -10.92 2.75 8.22
C ALA A 51 -12.34 2.23 7.95
N ALA A 52 -13.12 3.01 7.19
CA ALA A 52 -14.48 2.65 6.83
C ALA A 52 -14.54 1.34 6.06
N GLU A 53 -13.61 1.12 5.12
CA GLU A 53 -13.58 -0.09 4.32
C GLU A 53 -13.24 -1.34 5.13
N VAL A 54 -12.25 -1.26 6.04
CA VAL A 54 -11.95 -2.39 6.94
C VAL A 54 -13.13 -2.71 7.86
N ARG A 55 -13.80 -1.69 8.44
CA ARG A 55 -15.02 -1.91 9.23
C ARG A 55 -16.11 -2.59 8.39
N ARG A 56 -16.34 -2.12 7.16
CA ARG A 56 -17.35 -2.67 6.25
C ARG A 56 -17.07 -4.15 5.96
N LEU A 57 -15.81 -4.51 5.68
CA LEU A 57 -15.38 -5.88 5.39
C LEU A 57 -15.52 -6.82 6.59
N LEU A 58 -15.44 -6.29 7.82
CA LEU A 58 -15.57 -7.06 9.06
C LEU A 58 -16.98 -7.02 9.67
N GLY A 59 -17.99 -6.55 8.93
CA GLY A 59 -19.40 -6.61 9.33
C GLY A 59 -19.95 -5.37 10.03
N GLY A 60 -19.23 -4.24 10.01
CA GLY A 60 -19.70 -2.95 10.52
C GLY A 60 -19.94 -2.93 12.05
N PRO A 61 -20.69 -1.94 12.57
CA PRO A 61 -20.97 -1.80 14.01
C PRO A 61 -21.71 -2.99 14.65
N GLY A 62 -22.28 -3.89 13.85
CA GLY A 62 -22.95 -5.12 14.30
C GLY A 62 -22.11 -6.40 14.13
N GLY A 63 -20.91 -6.31 13.56
CA GLY A 63 -19.91 -7.38 13.64
C GLY A 63 -19.46 -7.53 15.09
N THR A 64 -19.03 -8.72 15.51
CA THR A 64 -18.69 -9.10 16.89
C THR A 64 -17.51 -8.33 17.54
N GLY A 65 -17.16 -7.15 17.03
CA GLY A 65 -15.88 -6.44 17.16
C GLY A 65 -15.62 -5.70 18.46
N THR A 66 -16.51 -5.75 19.46
CA THR A 66 -16.22 -5.25 20.81
C THR A 66 -16.25 -6.36 21.88
N GLY A 67 -16.87 -7.51 21.59
CA GLY A 67 -17.07 -8.58 22.58
C GLY A 67 -15.96 -9.63 22.66
N GLY A 68 -14.90 -9.52 21.85
CA GLY A 68 -13.88 -10.58 21.72
C GLY A 68 -12.44 -10.12 21.50
N ALA A 69 -12.16 -8.81 21.61
CA ALA A 69 -10.79 -8.31 21.53
C ALA A 69 -9.98 -8.90 22.68
N ARG A 70 -8.93 -9.67 22.36
CA ARG A 70 -8.09 -10.32 23.39
C ARG A 70 -7.20 -9.34 24.14
N ARG A 71 -7.06 -8.11 23.64
CA ARG A 71 -6.06 -7.13 24.07
C ARG A 71 -6.65 -5.73 24.11
N ILE A 72 -6.12 -4.92 25.01
CA ILE A 72 -6.45 -3.49 25.15
C ILE A 72 -5.94 -2.70 23.92
N GLN A 73 -4.74 -3.04 23.42
CA GLN A 73 -4.17 -2.41 22.24
C GLN A 73 -3.56 -3.44 21.31
N ASP A 74 -3.90 -3.36 20.03
CA ASP A 74 -3.23 -4.13 18.99
C ASP A 74 -1.89 -3.50 18.57
N PRO A 75 -0.96 -4.31 18.05
CA PRO A 75 0.28 -3.81 17.46
C PRO A 75 0.06 -2.74 16.39
N PHE A 76 1.07 -1.88 16.21
CA PHE A 76 1.01 -0.75 15.26
C PHE A 76 0.64 -1.15 13.84
N GLY A 77 1.09 -2.32 13.36
CA GLY A 77 0.75 -2.85 12.03
C GLY A 77 -0.77 -2.90 11.76
N PHE A 78 -1.57 -3.06 12.81
CA PHE A 78 -3.03 -3.06 12.75
C PHE A 78 -3.61 -1.69 13.11
N ARG A 79 -3.19 -1.08 14.22
CA ARG A 79 -3.81 0.13 14.77
C ARG A 79 -3.53 1.39 13.94
N ALA A 80 -2.35 1.48 13.34
CA ALA A 80 -1.93 2.63 12.53
C ALA A 80 -2.23 2.44 11.04
N PHE A 81 -2.87 1.32 10.65
CA PHE A 81 -3.12 1.01 9.24
C PHE A 81 -3.89 2.13 8.50
N PRO A 82 -5.00 2.68 9.03
CA PRO A 82 -5.69 3.75 8.33
C PRO A 82 -4.81 4.98 8.09
N GLN A 83 -3.96 5.34 9.06
CA GLN A 83 -3.10 6.51 9.00
C GLN A 83 -1.91 6.34 8.06
N ALA A 84 -1.44 5.11 7.82
CA ALA A 84 -0.37 4.83 6.86
C ALA A 84 -0.91 4.58 5.43
N HIS A 85 -2.04 3.88 5.31
CA HIS A 85 -2.66 3.58 4.02
C HIS A 85 -3.42 4.76 3.42
N GLY A 86 -3.99 5.62 4.27
CA GLY A 86 -4.70 6.83 3.85
C GLY A 86 -3.88 7.76 2.97
N PRO A 87 -2.64 8.11 3.33
CA PRO A 87 -1.76 8.89 2.47
C PRO A 87 -1.47 8.23 1.12
N ALA A 88 -1.32 6.89 1.05
CA ALA A 88 -1.12 6.19 -0.23
C ALA A 88 -2.37 6.28 -1.13
N LEU A 89 -3.55 6.20 -0.51
CA LEU A 89 -4.85 6.41 -1.15
C LEU A 89 -4.99 7.84 -1.71
N ASP A 90 -4.63 8.86 -0.93
CA ASP A 90 -4.69 10.27 -1.33
C ASP A 90 -3.64 10.59 -2.43
N ALA A 91 -2.43 10.04 -2.31
CA ALA A 91 -1.36 10.19 -3.30
C ALA A 91 -1.73 9.53 -4.64
N ALA A 92 -2.35 8.35 -4.62
CA ALA A 92 -2.84 7.71 -5.84
C ALA A 92 -3.95 8.53 -6.52
N ASP A 93 -4.86 9.13 -5.73
CA ASP A 93 -5.89 10.03 -6.27
C ASP A 93 -5.26 11.28 -6.91
N ALA A 94 -4.19 11.82 -6.31
CA ALA A 94 -3.43 12.93 -6.89
C ALA A 94 -2.70 12.53 -8.19
N LEU A 95 -1.99 11.42 -8.20
CA LEU A 95 -1.29 10.92 -9.39
C LEU A 95 -2.26 10.67 -10.54
N ARG A 96 -3.44 10.09 -10.28
CA ARG A 96 -4.45 9.89 -11.33
C ARG A 96 -4.90 11.20 -11.98
N ARG A 97 -5.04 12.28 -11.21
CA ARG A 97 -5.35 13.60 -11.77
C ARG A 97 -4.22 14.10 -12.67
N VAL A 98 -2.97 13.98 -12.21
CA VAL A 98 -1.79 14.39 -12.99
C VAL A 98 -1.68 13.58 -14.28
N VAL A 99 -1.71 12.25 -14.19
CA VAL A 99 -1.66 11.35 -15.36
C VAL A 99 -2.78 11.67 -16.35
N ARG A 100 -3.99 11.94 -15.86
CA ARG A 100 -5.11 12.31 -16.74
C ARG A 100 -4.82 13.62 -17.49
N THR A 101 -4.23 14.62 -16.85
CA THR A 101 -3.80 15.84 -17.54
C THR A 101 -2.72 15.53 -18.56
N GLU A 102 -1.63 14.87 -18.15
CA GLU A 102 -0.47 14.60 -19.01
C GLU A 102 -0.82 13.82 -20.29
N VAL A 103 -1.69 12.81 -20.20
CA VAL A 103 -2.08 12.02 -21.40
C VAL A 103 -3.03 12.77 -22.35
N ASN A 104 -3.61 13.90 -21.91
CA ASN A 104 -4.56 14.69 -22.69
C ASN A 104 -4.04 16.09 -23.06
N CYS A 105 -2.81 16.44 -22.67
CA CYS A 105 -2.21 17.75 -22.93
C CYS A 105 -1.08 17.65 -23.96
N PRO A 106 -0.98 18.61 -24.91
CA PRO A 106 0.17 18.68 -25.81
C PRO A 106 1.42 19.09 -25.01
N SER A 107 2.51 18.34 -25.18
CA SER A 107 3.82 18.61 -24.57
C SER A 107 4.85 19.18 -25.54
N GLU A 108 4.50 19.29 -26.81
CA GLU A 108 5.37 19.80 -27.88
C GLU A 108 5.71 21.29 -27.68
N ASN A 109 6.81 21.72 -28.28
CA ASN A 109 7.22 23.13 -28.34
C ASN A 109 7.82 23.43 -29.73
N PRO A 110 7.37 24.48 -30.44
CA PRO A 110 6.41 25.51 -30.01
C PRO A 110 4.94 25.10 -30.16
N LEU A 111 4.06 25.81 -29.44
CA LEU A 111 2.63 25.83 -29.73
C LEU A 111 2.38 26.66 -30.99
N ILE A 112 1.78 26.03 -32.00
CA ILE A 112 1.32 26.73 -33.20
C ILE A 112 -0.10 27.26 -32.96
N GLY A 113 -0.27 28.57 -33.15
CA GLY A 113 -1.56 29.25 -33.03
C GLY A 113 -2.58 28.74 -34.04
N ALA A 114 -3.86 28.90 -33.73
CA ALA A 114 -4.94 28.47 -34.61
C ALA A 114 -4.97 29.20 -35.97
N ASP A 115 -4.26 30.34 -36.08
CA ASP A 115 -4.05 31.08 -37.32
C ASP A 115 -3.04 30.40 -38.27
N GLY A 116 -2.29 29.40 -37.78
CA GLY A 116 -1.26 28.69 -38.54
C GLY A 116 0.01 29.51 -38.77
N THR A 117 0.10 30.72 -38.23
CA THR A 117 1.21 31.66 -38.46
C THR A 117 1.90 32.08 -37.17
N THR A 118 1.21 32.02 -36.04
CA THR A 118 1.79 32.38 -34.74
C THR A 118 2.48 31.16 -34.11
N ALA A 119 3.70 31.34 -33.60
CA ALA A 119 4.42 30.32 -32.84
C ALA A 119 4.76 30.84 -31.44
N HIS A 120 4.30 30.15 -30.40
CA HIS A 120 4.61 30.45 -29.01
C HIS A 120 5.63 29.43 -28.48
N HIS A 121 6.81 29.90 -28.09
CA HIS A 121 7.81 29.04 -27.43
C HIS A 121 7.53 28.95 -25.93
N HIS A 122 7.54 27.73 -25.37
CA HIS A 122 7.23 27.48 -23.95
C HIS A 122 7.90 26.21 -23.42
N GLY A 123 7.84 25.99 -22.11
CA GLY A 123 8.41 24.83 -21.41
C GLY A 123 7.40 23.70 -21.10
N GLY A 124 6.41 23.49 -21.97
CA GLY A 124 5.29 22.55 -21.71
C GLY A 124 5.71 21.09 -21.61
N PHE A 125 6.89 20.75 -22.13
CA PHE A 125 7.54 19.44 -22.02
C PHE A 125 8.08 19.13 -20.61
N TYR A 126 8.16 20.11 -19.71
CA TYR A 126 8.75 19.93 -18.38
C TYR A 126 7.78 19.27 -17.39
N ALA A 127 7.80 17.94 -17.33
CA ALA A 127 6.86 17.12 -16.56
C ALA A 127 7.10 17.07 -15.03
N ALA A 128 7.35 18.22 -14.38
CA ALA A 128 7.56 18.29 -12.93
C ALA A 128 6.37 17.79 -12.09
N PRO A 129 5.10 18.13 -12.43
CA PRO A 129 3.95 17.63 -11.66
C PRO A 129 3.89 16.11 -11.63
N LEU A 130 4.23 15.45 -12.74
CA LEU A 130 4.27 14.00 -12.85
C LEU A 130 5.38 13.41 -11.98
N GLY A 131 6.60 13.94 -12.06
CA GLY A 131 7.73 13.46 -11.26
C GLY A 131 7.46 13.54 -9.76
N LEU A 132 6.99 14.69 -9.28
CA LEU A 132 6.69 14.91 -7.86
C LEU A 132 5.53 14.04 -7.36
N ALA A 133 4.50 13.84 -8.18
CA ALA A 133 3.37 12.97 -7.81
C ALA A 133 3.78 11.50 -7.69
N LEU A 134 4.70 11.03 -8.56
CA LEU A 134 5.24 9.67 -8.51
C LEU A 134 6.13 9.46 -7.27
N ASP A 135 7.08 10.37 -7.01
CA ASP A 135 7.95 10.29 -5.84
C ASP A 135 7.15 10.34 -4.52
N GLY A 136 6.14 11.22 -4.45
CA GLY A 136 5.23 11.31 -3.30
C GLY A 136 4.41 10.04 -3.09
N LEU A 137 3.98 9.39 -4.17
CA LEU A 137 3.28 8.10 -4.12
C LEU A 137 4.18 6.99 -3.59
N ASP A 138 5.41 6.88 -4.09
CA ASP A 138 6.36 5.82 -3.69
C ASP A 138 6.71 5.92 -2.19
N LEU A 139 6.88 7.14 -1.68
CA LEU A 139 7.06 7.40 -0.24
C LEU A 139 5.85 6.96 0.61
N ALA A 140 4.64 7.23 0.13
CA ALA A 140 3.42 6.83 0.83
C ALA A 140 3.18 5.31 0.77
N LEU A 141 3.47 4.69 -0.38
CA LEU A 141 3.35 3.25 -0.59
C LEU A 141 4.31 2.46 0.30
N LEU A 142 5.54 2.96 0.47
CA LEU A 142 6.53 2.35 1.36
C LEU A 142 6.01 2.22 2.80
N GLN A 143 5.34 3.25 3.35
CA GLN A 143 4.79 3.21 4.71
C GLN A 143 3.68 2.16 4.84
N THR A 144 2.82 2.04 3.83
CA THR A 144 1.77 1.01 3.78
C THR A 144 2.39 -0.39 3.75
N ALA A 145 3.40 -0.61 2.92
CA ALA A 145 4.10 -1.88 2.80
C ALA A 145 4.83 -2.28 4.09
N GLN A 146 5.43 -1.32 4.80
CA GLN A 146 6.06 -1.57 6.10
C GLN A 146 5.05 -2.10 7.13
N LEU A 147 3.83 -1.53 7.18
CA LEU A 147 2.80 -2.05 8.07
C LEU A 147 2.27 -3.43 7.61
N SER A 148 2.21 -3.69 6.31
CA SER A 148 1.89 -5.02 5.79
C SER A 148 2.90 -6.08 6.24
N ALA A 149 4.20 -5.78 6.16
CA ALA A 149 5.26 -6.65 6.69
C ALA A 149 5.15 -6.82 8.22
N ALA A 150 4.79 -5.77 8.96
CA ALA A 150 4.56 -5.87 10.40
C ALA A 150 3.36 -6.77 10.75
N ARG A 151 2.27 -6.72 9.96
CA ARG A 151 1.12 -7.63 10.13
C ARG A 151 1.48 -9.06 9.75
N LEU A 152 2.26 -9.26 8.69
CA LEU A 152 2.80 -10.57 8.31
C LEU A 152 3.55 -11.21 9.49
N ALA A 153 4.51 -10.50 10.10
CA ALA A 153 5.24 -11.00 11.26
C ALA A 153 4.31 -11.28 12.47
N ALA A 154 3.31 -10.42 12.68
CA ALA A 154 2.34 -10.62 13.76
C ALA A 154 1.49 -11.89 13.60
N LEU A 155 1.20 -12.32 12.37
CA LEU A 155 0.47 -13.56 12.10
C LEU A 155 1.28 -14.82 12.44
N GLY A 156 2.62 -14.72 12.45
CA GLY A 156 3.51 -15.81 12.87
C GLY A 156 3.60 -15.99 14.40
N ARG A 157 3.03 -15.08 15.19
CA ARG A 157 3.20 -15.01 16.64
C ARG A 157 2.11 -15.77 17.41
N PRO A 158 2.46 -16.78 18.23
CA PRO A 158 1.50 -17.51 19.05
C PRO A 158 0.79 -16.65 20.09
N ASP A 159 1.45 -15.63 20.65
CA ASP A 159 0.86 -14.76 21.66
C ASP A 159 -0.24 -13.84 21.09
N LEU A 160 -0.22 -13.57 19.78
CA LEU A 160 -1.24 -12.77 19.10
C LEU A 160 -2.37 -13.64 18.54
N THR A 161 -2.02 -14.76 17.92
CA THR A 161 -2.98 -15.63 17.21
C THR A 161 -3.55 -16.75 18.09
N GLY A 162 -2.79 -17.25 19.05
CA GLY A 162 -3.07 -18.50 19.76
C GLY A 162 -2.84 -19.76 18.91
N LEU A 163 -2.13 -19.62 17.77
CA LEU A 163 -1.76 -20.71 16.87
C LEU A 163 -0.27 -21.07 17.05
N PRO A 164 0.18 -22.25 16.56
CA PRO A 164 1.60 -22.59 16.56
C PRO A 164 2.44 -21.52 15.87
N ALA A 165 3.70 -21.37 16.31
CA ALA A 165 4.62 -20.38 15.75
C ALA A 165 4.75 -20.56 14.24
N PHE A 166 4.74 -19.43 13.51
CA PHE A 166 4.77 -19.37 12.04
C PHE A 166 3.67 -20.23 11.38
N LEU A 167 2.57 -20.48 12.08
CA LEU A 167 1.47 -21.32 11.60
C LEU A 167 1.95 -22.70 11.15
N ALA A 168 3.00 -23.23 11.78
CA ALA A 168 3.58 -24.53 11.44
C ALA A 168 2.57 -25.67 11.70
N SER A 169 2.52 -26.65 10.80
CA SER A 169 1.63 -27.81 10.88
C SER A 169 2.33 -29.14 10.60
N GLY A 170 3.66 -29.16 10.52
CA GLY A 170 4.47 -30.35 10.27
C GLY A 170 5.18 -30.85 11.54
N PRO A 171 6.15 -31.78 11.41
CA PRO A 171 6.97 -32.26 12.53
C PRO A 171 7.67 -31.14 13.29
N ALA A 172 8.12 -31.44 14.51
CA ALA A 172 8.91 -30.50 15.32
C ALA A 172 10.09 -29.93 14.49
N GLY A 173 10.24 -28.60 14.51
CA GLY A 173 11.23 -27.89 13.68
C GLY A 173 10.72 -27.38 12.33
N SER A 174 9.46 -27.66 11.96
CA SER A 174 8.87 -27.10 10.72
C SER A 174 8.79 -25.57 10.76
N SER A 175 9.32 -24.89 9.74
CA SER A 175 9.38 -23.42 9.67
C SER A 175 8.05 -22.73 9.34
N GLY A 176 7.02 -23.47 8.91
CA GLY A 176 5.71 -22.89 8.59
C GLY A 176 5.78 -21.77 7.54
N THR A 177 5.24 -20.60 7.86
CA THR A 177 5.23 -19.41 6.99
C THR A 177 6.46 -18.51 7.15
N MET A 178 7.45 -18.89 7.97
CA MET A 178 8.62 -18.07 8.28
C MET A 178 9.33 -17.54 7.02
N ILE A 179 9.46 -18.36 5.97
CA ILE A 179 10.16 -17.96 4.74
C ILE A 179 9.49 -16.77 4.02
N LEU A 180 8.17 -16.58 4.20
CA LEU A 180 7.45 -15.46 3.60
C LEU A 180 7.92 -14.11 4.17
N GLU A 181 8.41 -14.07 5.41
CA GLU A 181 8.99 -12.86 5.99
C GLU A 181 10.26 -12.45 5.25
N TYR A 182 11.08 -13.41 4.82
CA TYR A 182 12.31 -13.14 4.04
C TYR A 182 11.94 -12.56 2.67
N THR A 183 10.98 -13.19 1.98
CA THR A 183 10.48 -12.71 0.69
C THR A 183 9.89 -11.30 0.80
N ALA A 184 9.04 -11.04 1.80
CA ALA A 184 8.47 -9.73 2.03
C ALA A 184 9.54 -8.68 2.36
N ASN A 185 10.54 -9.00 3.19
CA ASN A 185 11.60 -8.04 3.52
C ASN A 185 12.55 -7.74 2.35
N SER A 186 12.78 -8.71 1.46
CA SER A 186 13.51 -8.49 0.21
C SER A 186 12.75 -7.53 -0.71
N ALA A 187 11.44 -7.76 -0.91
CA ALA A 187 10.58 -6.85 -1.65
C ALA A 187 10.48 -5.45 -0.99
N LEU A 188 10.48 -5.39 0.34
CA LEU A 188 10.50 -4.12 1.06
C LEU A 188 11.81 -3.36 0.86
N ALA A 189 12.94 -4.05 0.63
CA ALA A 189 14.20 -3.40 0.27
C ALA A 189 14.12 -2.74 -1.11
N GLU A 190 13.46 -3.38 -2.08
CA GLU A 190 13.20 -2.82 -3.40
C GLU A 190 12.30 -1.58 -3.33
N LEU A 191 11.23 -1.62 -2.53
CA LEU A 191 10.38 -0.46 -2.24
C LEU A 191 11.18 0.71 -1.65
N ARG A 192 12.09 0.44 -0.70
CA ARG A 192 12.96 1.48 -0.11
C ARG A 192 13.88 2.11 -1.16
N ALA A 193 14.44 1.30 -2.07
CA ALA A 193 15.27 1.82 -3.16
C ALA A 193 14.46 2.67 -4.15
N CYS A 194 13.21 2.29 -4.44
CA CYS A 194 12.33 3.05 -5.32
C CYS A 194 11.84 4.36 -4.71
N ALA A 195 11.70 4.43 -3.37
CA ALA A 195 11.26 5.63 -2.67
C ALA A 195 12.31 6.74 -2.55
N LEU A 196 13.53 6.54 -3.08
CA LEU A 196 14.49 7.62 -3.26
C LEU A 196 14.01 8.53 -4.42
N PRO A 197 13.71 9.83 -4.15
CA PRO A 197 13.08 10.69 -5.14
C PRO A 197 13.89 10.81 -6.42
N ALA A 198 13.30 10.45 -7.56
CA ALA A 198 13.94 10.63 -8.86
C ALA A 198 14.05 12.12 -9.20
N SER A 199 13.06 12.92 -8.77
CA SER A 199 12.98 14.36 -9.05
C SER A 199 14.09 15.18 -8.39
N ALA A 200 14.87 14.59 -7.47
CA ALA A 200 16.07 15.21 -6.90
C ALA A 200 17.27 15.14 -7.86
N GLY A 201 17.13 14.43 -8.98
CA GLY A 201 18.15 14.35 -10.03
C GLY A 201 18.43 15.72 -10.66
N HIS A 202 19.61 15.81 -11.29
CA HIS A 202 20.04 17.01 -12.01
C HIS A 202 20.78 16.60 -13.28
N ALA A 203 20.61 17.39 -14.34
CA ALA A 203 21.30 17.21 -15.61
C ALA A 203 21.52 18.58 -16.25
N VAL A 204 22.69 18.78 -16.87
CA VAL A 204 23.00 19.96 -17.68
C VAL A 204 23.39 19.51 -19.06
N LEU A 205 22.62 19.93 -20.05
CA LEU A 205 22.77 19.57 -21.45
C LEU A 205 22.86 20.83 -22.31
N SER A 206 23.11 20.64 -23.60
CA SER A 206 23.05 21.71 -24.61
C SER A 206 23.92 22.93 -24.25
N HIS A 207 25.16 22.66 -23.81
CA HIS A 207 26.12 23.70 -23.37
C HIS A 207 25.60 24.64 -22.26
N GLY A 208 24.71 24.14 -21.39
CA GLY A 208 24.15 24.90 -20.28
C GLY A 208 22.78 25.51 -20.56
N LEU A 209 22.22 25.35 -21.77
CA LEU A 209 20.87 25.85 -22.09
C LEU A 209 19.76 24.98 -21.47
N GLU A 210 20.07 23.72 -21.17
CA GLU A 210 19.15 22.77 -20.55
C GLU A 210 19.71 22.31 -19.20
N GLU A 211 19.58 23.17 -18.19
CA GLU A 211 20.16 23.00 -16.85
C GLU A 211 19.23 22.34 -15.83
N ALA A 212 18.06 21.86 -16.26
CA ALA A 212 17.11 21.15 -15.42
C ALA A 212 16.33 20.09 -16.21
N ALA A 213 16.00 18.98 -15.55
CA ALA A 213 15.10 17.95 -16.06
C ALA A 213 14.15 17.50 -14.95
N SER A 214 12.94 17.05 -15.29
CA SER A 214 11.96 16.62 -14.28
C SER A 214 12.21 15.23 -13.71
N PHE A 215 13.03 14.41 -14.39
CA PHE A 215 13.25 12.99 -14.09
C PHE A 215 11.97 12.13 -14.00
N ALA A 216 10.84 12.63 -14.54
CA ALA A 216 9.55 11.95 -14.44
C ALA A 216 9.53 10.55 -15.07
N SER A 217 10.33 10.32 -16.13
CA SER A 217 10.45 8.99 -16.74
C SER A 217 11.17 7.99 -15.82
N GLN A 218 12.16 8.45 -15.04
CA GLN A 218 12.86 7.63 -14.06
C GLN A 218 11.96 7.35 -12.86
N ALA A 219 11.26 8.37 -12.35
CA ALA A 219 10.24 8.20 -11.31
C ALA A 219 9.20 7.15 -11.76
N ALA A 220 8.69 7.24 -12.99
CA ALA A 220 7.69 6.29 -13.48
C ALA A 220 8.21 4.84 -13.56
N ARG A 221 9.50 4.63 -13.82
CA ARG A 221 10.14 3.30 -13.78
C ARG A 221 10.34 2.80 -12.35
N GLN A 222 10.71 3.69 -11.43
CA GLN A 222 10.81 3.37 -10.00
C GLN A 222 9.43 2.98 -9.44
N THR A 223 8.37 3.73 -9.75
CA THR A 223 7.02 3.42 -9.30
C THR A 223 6.52 2.07 -9.84
N LEU A 224 6.81 1.71 -11.10
CA LEU A 224 6.46 0.37 -11.61
C LEU A 224 7.11 -0.75 -10.79
N ARG A 225 8.43 -0.63 -10.51
CA ARG A 225 9.15 -1.58 -9.66
C ARG A 225 8.61 -1.61 -8.22
N ALA A 226 8.26 -0.43 -7.69
CA ALA A 226 7.64 -0.30 -6.37
C ALA A 226 6.30 -1.05 -6.29
N VAL A 227 5.46 -0.94 -7.34
CA VAL A 227 4.18 -1.64 -7.43
C VAL A 227 4.36 -3.17 -7.45
N ASP A 228 5.32 -3.68 -8.23
CA ASP A 228 5.63 -5.13 -8.27
C ASP A 228 6.13 -5.65 -6.93
N ALA A 229 7.03 -4.90 -6.29
CA ALA A 229 7.53 -5.22 -4.96
C ALA A 229 6.40 -5.15 -3.90
N TYR A 230 5.52 -4.16 -4.00
CA TYR A 230 4.36 -4.04 -3.11
C TYR A 230 3.40 -5.22 -3.25
N ALA A 231 3.13 -5.66 -4.47
CA ALA A 231 2.32 -6.86 -4.73
C ALA A 231 2.90 -8.09 -4.01
N THR A 232 4.23 -8.24 -4.01
CA THR A 232 4.92 -9.35 -3.32
C THR A 232 4.74 -9.28 -1.80
N VAL A 233 4.93 -8.10 -1.19
CA VAL A 233 4.71 -7.90 0.26
C VAL A 233 3.27 -8.26 0.62
N LEU A 234 2.30 -7.71 -0.13
CA LEU A 234 0.88 -7.90 0.14
C LEU A 234 0.45 -9.37 -0.05
N ALA A 235 0.99 -10.06 -1.06
CA ALA A 235 0.74 -11.48 -1.29
C ALA A 235 1.24 -12.36 -0.14
N CYS A 236 2.42 -12.05 0.41
CA CYS A 236 2.96 -12.76 1.58
C CYS A 236 2.04 -12.62 2.80
N GLU A 237 1.55 -11.39 3.06
CA GLU A 237 0.57 -11.14 4.13
C GLU A 237 -0.73 -11.92 3.88
N LEU A 238 -1.29 -11.84 2.66
CA LEU A 238 -2.54 -12.52 2.28
C LEU A 238 -2.46 -14.03 2.50
N VAL A 239 -1.41 -14.68 2.00
CA VAL A 239 -1.22 -16.14 2.14
C VAL A 239 -1.18 -16.53 3.60
N THR A 240 -0.47 -15.75 4.42
CA THR A 240 -0.33 -16.01 5.86
C THR A 240 -1.64 -15.78 6.60
N ALA A 241 -2.37 -14.71 6.29
CA ALA A 241 -3.66 -14.39 6.91
C ALA A 241 -4.71 -15.47 6.60
N VAL A 242 -4.82 -15.90 5.33
CA VAL A 242 -5.73 -16.97 4.93
C VAL A 242 -5.35 -18.30 5.59
N ARG A 243 -4.05 -18.62 5.70
CA ARG A 243 -3.60 -19.80 6.42
C ARG A 243 -4.03 -19.76 7.89
N ALA A 244 -3.81 -18.65 8.59
CA ALA A 244 -4.20 -18.50 10.00
C ALA A 244 -5.70 -18.73 10.19
N LEU A 245 -6.54 -18.11 9.33
CA LEU A 245 -7.99 -18.28 9.37
C LEU A 245 -8.44 -19.73 9.13
N ARG A 246 -7.77 -20.45 8.22
CA ARG A 246 -8.04 -21.87 7.97
C ARG A 246 -7.66 -22.75 9.15
N CYS A 247 -6.55 -22.46 9.85
CA CYS A 247 -6.15 -23.17 11.06
C CYS A 247 -7.22 -23.08 12.16
N PHE A 248 -7.87 -21.93 12.34
CA PHE A 248 -8.99 -21.81 13.29
C PHE A 248 -10.20 -22.68 12.92
N ARG A 249 -10.58 -22.74 11.63
CA ARG A 249 -11.69 -23.57 11.16
C ARG A 249 -11.40 -25.06 11.37
N GLY A 250 -10.17 -25.50 11.09
CA GLY A 250 -9.72 -26.86 11.38
C GLY A 250 -9.78 -27.20 12.88
N ALA A 251 -9.31 -26.28 13.73
CA ALA A 251 -9.37 -26.45 15.18
C ALA A 251 -10.81 -26.53 15.73
N ALA A 252 -11.74 -25.74 15.17
CA ALA A 252 -13.16 -25.80 15.53
C ALA A 252 -13.82 -27.12 15.08
N ALA A 253 -13.54 -27.59 13.87
CA ALA A 253 -14.03 -28.87 13.37
C ALA A 253 -13.55 -30.06 14.24
N LEU A 254 -12.28 -30.06 14.65
CA LEU A 254 -11.72 -31.09 15.54
C LEU A 254 -12.34 -31.09 16.95
N ARG A 255 -12.81 -29.94 17.45
CA ARG A 255 -13.53 -29.84 18.74
C ARG A 255 -14.98 -30.32 18.63
N GLY A 256 -15.62 -30.17 17.46
CA GLY A 256 -16.98 -30.64 17.20
C GLY A 256 -17.11 -32.16 17.04
N VAL A 257 -16.03 -32.84 16.63
CA VAL A 257 -15.99 -34.31 16.46
C VAL A 257 -15.73 -35.06 17.79
N ARG A 258 -15.37 -34.34 18.86
CA ARG A 258 -15.09 -34.92 20.20
C ARG A 258 -16.26 -34.78 21.19
N ARG A 259 -17.48 -34.53 20.72
CA ARG A 259 -18.70 -34.51 21.55
C ARG A 259 -19.63 -35.64 21.16
#